data_AF-A0A6J7D8F4-F1
#
_entry.id   AF-A0A6J7D8F4-F1
#
_cell.length_a   1.000
_cell.length_b   1.000
_cell.length_c   1.000
_cell.angle_alpha   90.00
_cell.angle_beta   90.00
_cell.angle_gamma   90.00
#
_symmetry.space_group_name_H-M   'P 1'
#
loop_
_entity.id
_entity.type
_entity.pdbx_description
1 polymer ?
#
loop_
_entity_poly.entity_id
_entity_poly.type
_entity_poly.pdbx_seq_one_letter_code
_entity_poly.pdbx_strand_id
1 'polypeptide(L)'
;MTYRRIALGIAAIMLATAGMGCGSNTLDSGELHDKVSGACDVAHKALTLVADPSGADQVRPFLNQSSAISNQLTRSLKALKPPSDTQASYGLAVQLVGEQAAILSKGAKDLTLGGDPVIVMRSVADQTTEIAQRERVTWESLGIDACANR
;
A
#
# COMPACT_ATOMS: atom_id res chain seq x y z
N MET A 1 33.50 17.52 -37.93
CA MET A 1 33.77 16.07 -37.87
C MET A 1 32.45 15.36 -37.65
N THR A 2 32.10 14.54 -38.62
CA THR A 2 30.75 13.98 -38.83
C THR A 2 30.82 12.49 -38.52
N TYR A 3 30.15 12.03 -37.46
CA TYR A 3 29.90 10.61 -37.20
C TYR A 3 28.37 10.46 -37.12
N ARG A 4 27.70 10.26 -38.26
CA ARG A 4 27.46 8.99 -38.96
C ARG A 4 26.56 8.06 -38.12
N ARG A 5 25.28 8.09 -38.50
CA ARG A 5 24.18 7.25 -38.03
C ARG A 5 24.52 5.77 -38.24
N ILE A 6 24.20 4.93 -37.25
CA ILE A 6 23.96 3.50 -37.43
C ILE A 6 22.55 3.21 -36.90
N ALA A 7 21.77 2.56 -37.75
CA ALA A 7 20.38 2.18 -37.57
C ALA A 7 20.27 0.69 -37.18
N LEU A 8 19.06 0.30 -36.77
CA LEU A 8 18.49 -1.07 -36.72
C LEU A 8 19.08 -2.01 -35.64
N GLY A 9 18.31 -2.73 -34.83
CA GLY A 9 16.87 -2.94 -34.75
C GLY A 9 16.53 -4.12 -33.81
N ILE A 10 15.23 -4.31 -33.58
CA ILE A 10 14.53 -5.58 -33.22
C ILE A 10 14.69 -6.10 -31.78
N ALA A 11 13.65 -5.91 -30.98
CA ALA A 11 13.01 -6.99 -30.21
C ALA A 11 11.61 -6.54 -29.78
N ALA A 12 10.66 -6.63 -30.72
CA ALA A 12 9.25 -6.62 -30.38
C ALA A 12 8.91 -7.95 -29.70
N ILE A 13 8.69 -7.92 -28.39
CA ILE A 13 8.08 -9.05 -27.67
C ILE A 13 6.56 -8.87 -27.81
N MET A 14 6.02 -9.39 -28.90
CA MET A 14 4.61 -9.80 -28.96
C MET A 14 4.53 -11.21 -28.38
N LEU A 15 4.03 -11.35 -27.16
CA LEU A 15 3.27 -12.54 -26.82
C LEU A 15 1.79 -12.16 -26.84
N ALA A 16 1.16 -12.54 -27.95
CA ALA A 16 -0.28 -12.67 -28.04
C ALA A 16 -0.69 -13.98 -27.36
N THR A 17 -1.55 -13.90 -26.36
CA THR A 17 -2.53 -14.95 -26.10
C THR A 17 -3.90 -14.30 -26.06
N ALA A 18 -4.64 -14.53 -27.15
CA ALA A 18 -6.06 -14.31 -27.23
C ALA A 18 -6.77 -15.25 -26.24
N GLY A 19 -7.38 -14.67 -25.22
CA GLY A 19 -8.49 -15.26 -24.49
C GLY A 19 -9.72 -14.38 -24.70
N MET A 20 -10.52 -14.69 -25.72
CA MET A 20 -11.91 -14.26 -25.76
C MET A 20 -12.65 -15.02 -24.65
N GLY A 21 -12.56 -14.51 -23.43
CA GLY A 21 -13.35 -14.94 -22.29
C GLY A 21 -14.15 -13.74 -21.81
N CYS A 22 -15.47 -13.77 -22.01
CA CYS A 22 -16.39 -13.09 -21.10
C CYS A 22 -16.29 -13.84 -19.76
N GLY A 23 -15.20 -13.60 -19.04
CA GLY A 23 -14.86 -14.25 -17.78
C GLY A 23 -14.41 -13.16 -16.83
N SER A 24 -14.91 -13.16 -15.60
CA SER A 24 -14.44 -12.25 -14.58
C SER A 24 -12.92 -12.35 -14.51
N ASN A 25 -12.19 -11.27 -14.80
CA ASN A 25 -10.73 -11.17 -14.65
C ASN A 25 -10.34 -11.21 -13.16
N THR A 26 -10.72 -12.27 -12.45
CA THR A 26 -10.24 -12.63 -11.12
C THR A 26 -8.83 -13.17 -11.29
N LEU A 27 -7.92 -12.71 -10.45
CA LEU A 27 -6.56 -13.24 -10.39
C LEU A 27 -6.63 -14.66 -9.84
N ASP A 28 -5.74 -15.54 -10.29
CA ASP A 28 -5.48 -16.76 -9.52
C ASP A 28 -4.75 -16.41 -8.20
N SER A 29 -4.71 -17.35 -7.27
CA SER A 29 -4.15 -17.12 -5.94
C SER A 29 -2.66 -16.74 -5.97
N GLY A 30 -1.89 -17.25 -6.94
CA GLY A 30 -0.47 -16.92 -7.09
C GLY A 30 -0.28 -15.50 -7.64
N GLU A 31 -1.02 -15.15 -8.70
CA GLU A 31 -0.99 -13.80 -9.28
C GLU A 31 -1.46 -12.73 -8.28
N LEU A 32 -2.47 -13.03 -7.47
CA LEU A 32 -2.91 -12.16 -6.38
C LEU A 32 -1.77 -11.97 -5.38
N HIS A 33 -1.20 -13.08 -4.89
CA HIS A 33 -0.12 -13.05 -3.91
C HIS A 33 1.05 -12.18 -4.37
N ASP A 34 1.52 -12.36 -5.60
CA ASP A 34 2.65 -11.60 -6.15
C ASP A 34 2.34 -10.10 -6.29
N LYS A 35 1.15 -9.76 -6.80
CA LYS A 35 0.74 -8.35 -6.97
C LYS A 35 0.56 -7.65 -5.63
N VAL A 36 -0.01 -8.33 -4.65
CA VAL A 36 -0.20 -7.79 -3.30
C VAL A 36 1.15 -7.60 -2.62
N SER A 37 2.02 -8.62 -2.65
CA SER A 37 3.35 -8.56 -2.05
C SER A 37 4.18 -7.43 -2.65
N GLY A 38 4.19 -7.29 -3.97
CA GLY A 38 4.88 -6.18 -4.64
C GLY A 38 4.34 -4.80 -4.25
N ALA A 39 3.02 -4.66 -4.05
CA ALA A 39 2.44 -3.40 -3.58
C ALA A 39 2.85 -3.08 -2.14
N CYS A 40 2.86 -4.08 -1.25
CA CYS A 40 3.29 -3.92 0.13
C CYS A 40 4.78 -3.61 0.25
N ASP A 41 5.65 -4.26 -0.54
CA ASP A 41 7.08 -3.95 -0.58
C ASP A 41 7.37 -2.51 -1.01
N VAL A 42 6.64 -2.02 -2.02
CA VAL A 42 6.77 -0.62 -2.48
C VAL A 42 6.34 0.33 -1.36
N ALA A 43 5.24 0.04 -0.67
CA ALA A 43 4.76 0.86 0.43
C ALA A 43 5.72 0.83 1.63
N HIS A 44 6.25 -0.33 1.99
CA HIS A 44 7.23 -0.49 3.08
C HIS A 44 8.49 0.33 2.79
N LYS A 45 9.08 0.18 1.59
CA LYS A 45 10.24 0.99 1.17
C LYS A 45 9.94 2.48 1.26
N ALA A 46 8.76 2.93 0.81
CA ALA A 46 8.38 4.33 0.92
C ALA A 46 8.24 4.79 2.37
N LEU A 47 7.65 3.98 3.25
CA LEU A 47 7.50 4.29 4.68
C LEU A 47 8.87 4.38 5.39
N THR A 48 9.83 3.50 5.07
CA THR A 48 11.18 3.55 5.65
C THR A 48 11.98 4.81 5.27
N LEU A 49 11.55 5.52 4.23
CA LEU A 49 12.14 6.80 3.81
C LEU A 49 11.48 8.01 4.50
N VAL A 50 10.36 7.81 5.20
CA VAL A 50 9.74 8.85 6.01
C VAL A 50 10.52 8.93 7.33
N ALA A 51 11.24 10.03 7.53
CA ALA A 51 12.03 10.23 8.74
C ALA A 51 11.12 10.35 9.98
N ASP A 52 11.50 9.68 11.07
CA ASP A 52 10.84 9.83 12.36
C ASP A 52 10.90 11.30 12.82
N PRO A 53 9.80 11.86 13.36
CA PRO A 53 9.78 13.23 13.81
C PRO A 53 10.60 13.40 15.08
N SER A 54 11.65 14.22 15.04
CA SER A 54 12.45 14.62 16.21
C SER A 54 11.89 15.86 16.92
N GLY A 55 10.81 16.46 16.41
CA GLY A 55 10.22 17.69 16.91
C GLY A 55 8.74 17.86 16.55
N ALA A 56 8.07 18.72 17.30
CA ALA A 56 6.62 19.00 17.17
C ALA A 56 6.22 19.49 15.77
N ASP A 57 7.06 20.31 15.14
CA ASP A 57 6.87 20.85 13.80
C ASP A 57 6.97 19.79 12.69
N GLN A 58 7.65 18.67 12.96
CA GLN A 58 7.84 17.56 12.02
C GLN A 58 6.71 16.53 12.06
N VAL A 59 5.91 16.51 13.13
CA VAL A 59 4.83 15.52 13.32
C VAL A 59 3.80 15.59 12.20
N ARG A 60 3.32 16.78 11.84
CA ARG A 60 2.30 16.92 10.78
C ARG A 60 2.82 16.48 9.40
N PRO A 61 4.02 16.93 8.94
CA PRO A 61 4.64 16.39 7.74
C PRO A 61 4.76 14.85 7.75
N PHE A 62 5.21 14.26 8.86
CA PHE A 62 5.30 12.81 9.03
C PHE A 62 3.95 12.12 8.81
N LEU A 63 2.90 12.55 9.52
CA LEU A 63 1.56 11.97 9.40
C LEU A 63 0.99 12.12 7.98
N ASN A 64 1.21 13.28 7.34
CA ASN A 64 0.77 13.51 5.96
C ASN A 64 1.44 12.55 4.97
N GLN A 65 2.77 12.41 5.03
CA GLN A 65 3.52 11.52 4.13
C GLN A 65 3.12 10.06 4.34
N SER A 66 3.08 9.59 5.59
CA SER A 66 2.66 8.22 5.93
C SER A 66 1.22 7.93 5.49
N SER A 67 0.30 8.91 5.62
CA SER A 67 -1.07 8.76 5.14
C SER A 67 -1.13 8.67 3.61
N ALA A 68 -0.32 9.43 2.89
CA ALA A 68 -0.32 9.44 1.42
C ALA A 68 0.16 8.09 0.86
N ILE A 69 1.21 7.52 1.46
CA ILE A 69 1.74 6.20 1.11
C ILE A 69 0.68 5.12 1.39
N SER A 70 0.07 5.13 2.58
CA SER A 70 -0.96 4.15 2.96
C SER A 70 -2.22 4.25 2.09
N ASN A 71 -2.61 5.47 1.70
CA ASN A 71 -3.69 5.69 0.74
C ASN A 71 -3.35 5.15 -0.66
N GLN A 72 -2.11 5.30 -1.10
CA GLN A 72 -1.68 4.76 -2.38
C GLN A 72 -1.68 3.23 -2.35
N LEU A 73 -1.17 2.61 -1.29
CA LEU A 73 -1.25 1.16 -1.08
C LEU A 73 -2.72 0.70 -1.12
N THR A 74 -3.60 1.34 -0.36
CA THR A 74 -5.04 1.02 -0.35
C THR A 74 -5.65 1.07 -1.75
N ARG A 75 -5.32 2.09 -2.56
CA ARG A 75 -5.81 2.18 -3.95
C ARG A 75 -5.28 1.05 -4.83
N SER A 76 -3.99 0.73 -4.73
CA SER A 76 -3.39 -0.37 -5.47
C SER A 76 -4.05 -1.70 -5.13
N LEU A 77 -4.28 -1.96 -3.85
CA LEU A 77 -4.92 -3.19 -3.38
C LEU A 77 -6.41 -3.26 -3.81
N LYS A 78 -7.16 -2.17 -3.71
CA LYS A 78 -8.57 -2.12 -4.16
C LYS A 78 -8.74 -2.36 -5.67
N ALA A 79 -7.71 -2.11 -6.46
CA ALA A 79 -7.73 -2.36 -7.90
C ALA A 79 -7.58 -3.85 -8.26
N LEU A 80 -7.15 -4.69 -7.31
CA LEU A 80 -6.99 -6.13 -7.52
C LEU A 80 -8.33 -6.86 -7.32
N LYS A 81 -8.51 -7.95 -8.06
CA LYS A 81 -9.70 -8.80 -7.99
C LYS A 81 -9.29 -10.17 -7.43
N PRO A 82 -9.46 -10.40 -6.10
CA PRO A 82 -9.14 -11.69 -5.51
C PRO A 82 -10.12 -12.77 -6.00
N PRO A 83 -9.73 -14.06 -5.98
CA PRO A 83 -10.66 -15.15 -6.17
C PRO A 83 -11.71 -15.18 -5.04
N SER A 84 -12.87 -15.78 -5.33
CA SER A 84 -14.07 -15.68 -4.48
C SER A 84 -13.90 -16.30 -3.09
N ASP A 85 -13.04 -17.31 -2.98
CA ASP A 85 -12.70 -18.00 -1.73
C ASP A 85 -11.92 -17.11 -0.74
N THR A 86 -11.16 -16.15 -1.24
CA THR A 86 -10.32 -15.22 -0.45
C THR A 86 -10.88 -13.81 -0.39
N GLN A 87 -11.92 -13.50 -1.17
CA GLN A 87 -12.46 -12.15 -1.34
C GLN A 87 -12.85 -11.45 -0.03
N ALA A 88 -13.46 -12.16 0.91
CA ALA A 88 -13.88 -11.58 2.19
C ALA A 88 -12.68 -11.18 3.06
N SER A 89 -11.74 -12.11 3.27
CA SER A 89 -10.51 -11.85 4.04
C SER A 89 -9.63 -10.79 3.39
N TYR A 90 -9.51 -10.81 2.06
CA TYR A 90 -8.83 -9.77 1.31
C TYR A 90 -9.50 -8.41 1.50
N GLY A 91 -10.82 -8.34 1.37
CA GLY A 91 -11.59 -7.11 1.58
C GLY A 91 -11.36 -6.50 2.97
N LEU A 92 -11.35 -7.34 4.01
CA LEU A 92 -11.04 -6.92 5.37
C LEU A 92 -9.61 -6.39 5.48
N ALA A 93 -8.61 -7.09 4.93
CA ALA A 93 -7.22 -6.64 4.96
C ALA A 93 -7.06 -5.25 4.32
N VAL A 94 -7.65 -5.06 3.13
CA VAL A 94 -7.64 -3.78 2.42
C VAL A 94 -8.39 -2.68 3.17
N GLN A 95 -9.47 -3.01 3.86
CA GLN A 95 -10.17 -2.07 4.74
C GLN A 95 -9.27 -1.60 5.88
N LEU A 96 -8.59 -2.50 6.57
CA LEU A 96 -7.70 -2.18 7.70
C LEU A 96 -6.55 -1.26 7.29
N VAL A 97 -5.94 -1.49 6.12
CA VAL A 97 -4.94 -0.57 5.53
C VAL A 97 -5.54 0.83 5.31
N GLY A 98 -6.78 0.90 4.81
CA GLY A 98 -7.51 2.14 4.60
C GLY A 98 -7.84 2.87 5.91
N GLU A 99 -8.18 2.14 6.97
CA GLU A 99 -8.43 2.70 8.31
C GLU A 99 -7.16 3.33 8.90
N GLN A 100 -6.00 2.69 8.76
CA GLN A 100 -4.73 3.30 9.16
C GLN A 100 -4.47 4.62 8.41
N ALA A 101 -4.68 4.64 7.10
CA ALA A 101 -4.52 5.86 6.31
C ALA A 101 -5.46 6.98 6.80
N ALA A 102 -6.68 6.64 7.19
CA ALA A 102 -7.65 7.58 7.75
C ALA A 102 -7.22 8.11 9.12
N ILE A 103 -6.69 7.26 10.01
CA ILE A 103 -6.18 7.68 11.33
C ILE A 103 -5.01 8.66 11.18
N LEU A 104 -4.05 8.36 10.29
CA LEU A 104 -2.92 9.24 10.01
C LEU A 104 -3.39 10.60 9.48
N SER A 105 -4.31 10.59 8.51
CA SER A 105 -4.88 11.81 7.94
C SER A 105 -5.65 12.62 8.98
N LYS A 106 -6.42 11.96 9.85
CA LYS A 106 -7.11 12.60 10.98
C LYS A 106 -6.13 13.25 11.94
N GLY A 107 -5.06 12.56 12.34
CA GLY A 107 -4.01 13.14 13.20
C GLY A 107 -3.37 14.38 12.60
N ALA A 108 -3.06 14.37 11.30
CA ALA A 108 -2.53 15.55 10.61
C ALA A 108 -3.54 16.72 10.59
N LYS A 109 -4.83 16.43 10.45
CA LYS A 109 -5.90 17.43 10.54
C LYS A 109 -6.03 18.00 11.95
N ASP A 110 -5.99 17.15 12.98
CA ASP A 110 -6.08 17.58 14.38
C ASP A 110 -4.94 18.55 14.74
N LEU A 111 -3.72 18.33 14.20
CA LEU A 111 -2.60 19.27 14.35
C LEU A 111 -2.81 20.59 13.61
N THR A 112 -3.50 20.57 12.46
CA THR A 112 -3.86 21.78 11.72
C THR A 112 -4.86 22.63 12.50
N LEU A 113 -5.70 21.98 13.32
CA LEU A 113 -6.68 22.63 14.20
C LEU A 113 -6.10 23.07 15.55
N GLY A 114 -4.77 22.97 15.74
CA GLY A 114 -4.09 23.38 16.97
C GLY A 114 -4.01 22.30 18.06
N GLY A 115 -4.24 21.02 17.71
CA GLY A 115 -4.04 19.91 18.63
C GLY A 115 -2.58 19.79 19.10
N ASP A 116 -2.38 19.32 20.33
CA ASP A 116 -1.06 19.08 20.90
C ASP A 116 -0.35 17.91 20.16
N PRO A 117 0.87 18.11 19.63
CA PRO A 117 1.58 17.08 18.86
C PRO A 117 1.86 15.78 19.62
N VAL A 118 2.11 15.84 20.92
CA VAL A 118 2.39 14.67 21.75
C VAL A 118 1.11 13.87 21.97
N ILE A 119 0.01 14.55 22.29
CA ILE A 119 -1.30 13.91 22.48
C ILE A 119 -1.78 13.29 21.16
N VAL A 120 -1.68 14.02 20.05
CA VAL A 120 -2.09 13.51 18.73
C VAL A 120 -1.25 12.30 18.33
N MET A 121 0.08 12.35 18.47
CA MET A 121 0.94 11.22 18.11
C MET A 121 0.65 9.98 18.94
N ARG A 122 0.44 10.13 20.25
CA ARG A 122 0.06 9.01 21.11
C ARG A 122 -1.26 8.40 20.67
N SER A 123 -2.28 9.23 20.42
CA SER A 123 -3.59 8.75 19.96
C SER A 123 -3.52 8.05 18.61
N VAL A 124 -2.71 8.56 17.67
CA VAL A 124 -2.46 7.90 16.39
C VAL A 124 -1.77 6.56 16.62
N ALA A 125 -0.69 6.52 17.39
CA ALA A 125 0.09 5.30 17.65
C ALA A 125 -0.76 4.19 18.30
N ASP A 126 -1.58 4.53 19.30
CA ASP A 126 -2.46 3.59 19.98
C ASP A 126 -3.46 2.95 18.98
N GLN A 127 -4.14 3.79 18.19
CA GLN A 127 -5.12 3.32 17.19
C GLN A 127 -4.46 2.52 16.06
N THR A 128 -3.31 2.98 15.54
CA THR A 128 -2.62 2.26 14.47
C THR A 128 -2.05 0.93 14.95
N THR A 129 -1.62 0.82 16.21
CA THR A 129 -1.10 -0.43 16.78
C THR A 129 -2.17 -1.52 16.80
N GLU A 130 -3.38 -1.18 17.27
CA GLU A 130 -4.51 -2.12 17.29
C GLU A 130 -4.86 -2.60 15.88
N ILE A 131 -4.95 -1.68 14.93
CA ILE A 131 -5.28 -2.02 13.54
C ILE A 131 -4.14 -2.80 12.87
N ALA A 132 -2.89 -2.47 13.13
CA ALA A 132 -1.74 -3.19 12.58
C ALA A 132 -1.71 -4.65 13.03
N GLN A 133 -2.07 -4.95 14.27
CA GLN A 133 -2.18 -6.33 14.76
C GLN A 133 -3.28 -7.10 14.02
N ARG A 134 -4.45 -6.48 13.82
CA ARG A 134 -5.56 -7.10 13.05
C ARG A 134 -5.21 -7.27 11.58
N GLU A 135 -4.54 -6.27 11.00
CA GLU A 135 -4.04 -6.30 9.62
C GLU A 135 -3.09 -7.49 9.44
N ARG A 136 -2.09 -7.62 10.33
CA ARG A 136 -1.10 -8.72 10.31
C ARG A 136 -1.77 -10.08 10.30
N VAL A 137 -2.65 -10.36 11.26
CA VAL A 137 -3.36 -11.65 11.35
C VAL A 137 -4.17 -11.93 10.08
N THR A 138 -4.77 -10.89 9.49
CA THR A 138 -5.56 -11.05 8.26
C THR A 138 -4.65 -11.38 7.06
N TRP A 139 -3.50 -10.71 6.92
CA TRP A 139 -2.54 -11.02 5.85
C TRP A 139 -1.87 -12.38 6.02
N GLU A 140 -1.52 -12.78 7.24
CA GLU A 140 -1.00 -14.11 7.54
C GLU A 140 -2.01 -15.20 7.16
N SER A 141 -3.31 -14.99 7.41
CA SER A 141 -4.36 -15.93 7.01
C SER A 141 -4.50 -16.09 5.48
N LEU A 142 -4.04 -15.09 4.72
CA LEU A 142 -3.99 -15.11 3.26
C LEU A 142 -2.64 -15.64 2.72
N GLY A 143 -1.68 -15.93 3.61
CA GLY A 143 -0.33 -16.35 3.25
C GLY A 143 0.52 -15.24 2.63
N ILE A 144 0.23 -13.96 2.90
CA ILE A 144 0.90 -12.80 2.28
C ILE A 144 1.82 -12.12 3.30
N ASP A 145 3.01 -12.67 3.50
CA ASP A 145 3.94 -12.24 4.56
C ASP A 145 4.48 -10.81 4.38
N ALA A 146 4.62 -10.35 3.13
CA ALA A 146 5.13 -9.02 2.81
C ALA A 146 4.27 -7.89 3.39
N CYS A 147 2.95 -8.12 3.50
CA CYS A 147 2.04 -7.14 4.12
C CYS A 147 1.93 -7.33 5.64
N ALA A 148 2.11 -8.55 6.14
CA ALA A 148 2.06 -8.86 7.56
C ALA A 148 3.23 -8.24 8.37
N ASN A 149 4.37 -8.02 7.71
CA ASN A 149 5.63 -7.59 8.32
C ASN A 149 6.10 -6.19 7.86
N ARG A 150 5.19 -5.34 7.35
CA ARG A 150 5.56 -3.99 6.88
C ARG A 150 5.78 -2.98 7.99
#